data_AF-A0A8C4MIA6-F1
#
_entry.id   AF-A0A8C4MIA6-F1
#
_cell.length_a   1.000
_cell.length_b   1.000
_cell.length_c   1.000
_cell.angle_alpha   90.00
_cell.angle_beta   90.00
_cell.angle_gamma   90.00
#
_symmetry.space_group_name_H-M   'P 1'
#
loop_
_entity.id
_entity.type
_entity.pdbx_description
1 polymer ?
#
loop_
_entity_poly.entity_id
_entity_poly.type
_entity_poly.pdbx_seq_one_letter_code
_entity_poly.pdbx_strand_id
1 'polypeptide(L)'
;MAQTDVLLTKQPAPQTVPACELPRKLYDVARNTGAYTSSGLATAGFRTAKYLVDEWFQNCYARYHQAFADRDQSERQRHESRQLAAETEALAQRTQEDSTKKVGQRLQDTHCWKSELQREVHDLVAETDLLLAQKQRLEHALDATALPFSIATDNLQCRQRRQHPDLVRDHVEVELLKEAELIRNIQELLKRTIMQAVNQIRLNREHKETCEMDWSDKVEAYNIDDTCARYHNQSTDVQFHPHSTKFEESASTPETWAKFTQENLCRAEREHLASANLRGLIDCILRDTSEDLRLQCDAVNLAFGNRCEELEDARHKLEHHLRKTLREITDQEHNVAALKQAIKDKEAPLKVAQTRLYQRSLRPNVELCRDTAQFRLVSEVEQLNASLAALREKLLEAEQSLRNLEDTRMSLEKDIAVKTNSLFIDRQKCMTHRARYPTVLQLAGYQ
;
A
#
# COMPACT_ATOMS: atom_id res chain seq x y z
N MET A 1 -44.79 -15.03 28.63
CA MET A 1 -45.84 -15.40 29.60
C MET A 1 -47.19 -15.27 28.93
N ALA A 2 -47.69 -16.35 28.35
CA ALA A 2 -49.05 -16.44 27.81
C ALA A 2 -49.79 -17.48 28.67
N GLN A 3 -50.86 -17.05 29.32
CA GLN A 3 -51.78 -17.92 30.04
C GLN A 3 -52.51 -18.80 29.02
N THR A 4 -52.23 -20.10 29.04
CA THR A 4 -53.13 -21.11 28.47
C THR A 4 -53.97 -21.69 29.59
N ASP A 5 -55.12 -21.05 29.85
CA ASP A 5 -56.22 -21.66 30.57
C ASP A 5 -56.77 -22.82 29.74
N VAL A 6 -56.41 -24.05 30.11
CA VAL A 6 -57.07 -25.25 29.60
C VAL A 6 -58.18 -25.60 30.60
N LEU A 7 -59.38 -25.08 30.34
CA LEU A 7 -60.61 -25.55 30.97
C LEU A 7 -60.86 -27.01 30.53
N LEU A 8 -60.46 -27.97 31.34
CA LEU A 8 -60.83 -29.38 31.21
C LEU A 8 -62.25 -29.60 31.76
N THR A 9 -63.26 -29.18 31.00
CA THR A 9 -64.63 -29.70 31.17
C THR A 9 -64.80 -30.93 30.27
N LYS A 10 -64.14 -32.04 30.60
CA LYS A 10 -64.46 -33.34 29.99
C LYS A 10 -65.62 -33.99 30.74
N GLN A 11 -66.66 -34.37 30.00
CA GLN A 11 -67.75 -35.21 30.51
C GLN A 11 -67.18 -36.49 31.14
N PRO A 12 -67.73 -36.96 32.29
CA PRO A 12 -67.33 -38.25 32.85
C PRO A 12 -67.56 -39.35 31.81
N ALA A 13 -66.60 -40.27 31.70
CA ALA A 13 -66.70 -41.41 30.80
C ALA A 13 -68.05 -42.13 31.02
N PRO A 14 -68.81 -42.44 29.95
CA PRO A 14 -70.07 -43.14 30.09
C PRO A 14 -69.82 -44.50 30.75
N GLN A 15 -70.66 -44.87 31.72
CA GLN A 15 -70.62 -46.20 32.32
C GLN A 15 -70.70 -47.26 31.22
N THR A 16 -69.65 -48.07 31.09
CA THR A 16 -69.59 -49.19 30.13
C THR A 16 -70.45 -50.38 30.53
N VAL A 17 -71.03 -50.37 31.73
CA VAL A 17 -71.92 -51.42 32.22
C VAL A 17 -73.37 -50.90 32.29
N PRO A 18 -74.32 -51.52 31.55
CA PRO A 18 -75.74 -51.24 31.72
C PRO A 18 -76.20 -51.59 33.14
N ALA A 19 -77.05 -50.77 33.76
CA ALA A 19 -77.56 -50.93 35.13
C ALA A 19 -78.37 -52.22 35.42
N CYS A 20 -78.42 -53.18 34.48
CA CYS A 20 -79.26 -54.38 34.52
C CYS A 20 -78.59 -55.65 35.08
N GLU A 21 -77.35 -55.62 35.58
CA GLU A 21 -76.70 -56.78 36.22
C GLU A 21 -76.68 -56.73 37.77
N LEU A 22 -77.58 -55.96 38.39
CA LEU A 22 -77.83 -56.08 39.82
C LEU A 22 -78.95 -57.11 40.05
N PRO A 23 -78.75 -58.18 40.83
CA PRO A 23 -79.84 -59.09 41.14
C PRO A 23 -80.93 -58.33 41.90
N ARG A 24 -82.18 -58.44 41.46
CA ARG A 24 -83.35 -57.77 42.09
C ARG A 24 -83.39 -58.09 43.58
N LYS A 25 -83.40 -57.05 44.41
CA LYS A 25 -83.56 -57.12 45.86
C LYS A 25 -84.96 -57.67 46.18
N LEU A 26 -85.07 -58.96 46.45
CA LEU A 26 -86.36 -59.69 46.61
C LEU A 26 -86.81 -59.91 48.06
N TYR A 27 -86.09 -59.40 49.06
CA TYR A 27 -86.50 -59.50 50.46
C TYR A 27 -86.22 -58.20 51.23
N ASP A 28 -87.27 -57.63 51.81
CA ASP A 28 -87.19 -56.67 52.91
C ASP A 28 -87.11 -57.45 54.22
N VAL A 29 -86.04 -57.24 54.99
CA VAL A 29 -85.87 -57.85 56.31
C VAL A 29 -85.88 -56.76 57.38
N ALA A 30 -86.67 -57.03 58.42
CA ALA A 30 -86.96 -56.14 59.54
C ALA A 30 -85.71 -55.58 60.24
N ARG A 31 -85.76 -54.29 60.58
CA ARG A 31 -84.75 -53.62 61.42
C ARG A 31 -84.72 -54.25 62.80
N ASN A 32 -83.62 -54.92 63.13
CA ASN A 32 -83.40 -55.45 64.48
C ASN A 32 -82.62 -54.42 65.31
N THR A 33 -83.33 -53.65 66.14
CA THR A 33 -82.80 -52.64 67.07
C THR A 33 -82.39 -53.28 68.41
N GLY A 34 -81.43 -54.20 68.38
CA GLY A 34 -80.90 -54.87 69.58
C GLY A 34 -79.41 -54.58 69.80
N ALA A 35 -79.02 -54.33 71.05
CA ALA A 35 -77.72 -53.79 71.49
C ALA A 35 -76.48 -54.71 71.29
N TYR A 36 -76.51 -55.66 70.36
CA TYR A 36 -75.37 -56.52 70.03
C TYR A 36 -75.27 -56.76 68.51
N THR A 37 -75.18 -55.67 67.74
CA THR A 37 -74.78 -55.72 66.32
C THR A 37 -73.29 -55.42 66.23
N SER A 38 -72.47 -56.48 66.33
CA SER A 38 -71.07 -56.43 65.91
C SER A 38 -71.00 -56.73 64.42
N SER A 39 -70.63 -55.71 63.66
CA SER A 39 -70.18 -55.79 62.28
C SER A 39 -68.92 -56.65 62.22
N GLY A 40 -69.08 -57.98 62.09
CA GLY A 40 -68.09 -58.87 61.48
C GLY A 40 -66.62 -58.73 61.89
N LEU A 41 -66.31 -58.31 63.12
CA LEU A 41 -64.99 -58.42 63.73
C LEU A 41 -65.14 -59.42 64.87
N ALA A 42 -64.53 -60.60 64.67
CA ALA A 42 -64.66 -61.74 65.54
C ALA A 42 -64.04 -61.46 66.92
N THR A 43 -64.87 -61.08 67.89
CA THR A 43 -64.59 -61.29 69.32
C THR A 43 -65.05 -62.70 69.70
N ALA A 44 -64.12 -63.49 70.21
CA ALA A 44 -64.29 -64.90 70.50
C ALA A 44 -65.27 -65.15 71.67
N GLY A 45 -66.27 -66.01 71.44
CA GLY A 45 -67.10 -66.57 72.51
C GLY A 45 -68.48 -67.06 72.04
N PHE A 46 -68.58 -68.34 71.65
CA PHE A 46 -69.81 -69.14 71.54
C PHE A 46 -70.90 -68.71 70.52
N ARG A 47 -70.59 -68.76 69.22
CA ARG A 47 -71.61 -68.97 68.17
C ARG A 47 -71.24 -70.18 67.30
N THR A 48 -72.24 -71.00 66.97
CA THR A 48 -72.14 -72.12 66.02
C THR A 48 -71.66 -71.58 64.67
N ALA A 49 -70.64 -72.20 64.07
CA ALA A 49 -69.95 -71.71 62.85
C ALA A 49 -70.80 -71.74 61.54
N LYS A 50 -72.14 -71.73 61.64
CA LYS A 50 -73.07 -71.84 60.51
C LYS A 50 -73.89 -70.55 60.37
N TYR A 51 -73.80 -69.91 59.21
CA TYR A 51 -74.59 -68.73 58.84
C TYR A 51 -76.07 -69.08 58.70
N LEU A 52 -76.96 -68.15 59.07
CA LEU A 52 -78.38 -68.22 58.68
C LEU A 52 -78.52 -67.99 57.18
N VAL A 53 -79.57 -68.54 56.54
CA VAL A 53 -79.77 -68.42 55.08
C VAL A 53 -79.82 -66.95 54.64
N ASP A 54 -80.46 -66.07 55.43
CA ASP A 54 -80.52 -64.63 55.15
C ASP A 54 -79.15 -63.94 55.32
N GLU A 55 -78.35 -64.36 56.31
CA GLU A 55 -76.98 -63.87 56.51
C GLU A 55 -76.05 -64.32 55.37
N TRP A 56 -76.26 -65.53 54.84
CA TRP A 56 -75.56 -66.03 53.65
C TRP A 56 -75.93 -65.23 52.40
N PHE A 57 -77.22 -64.97 52.16
CA PHE A 57 -77.65 -64.12 51.04
C PHE A 57 -77.10 -62.70 51.17
N GLN A 58 -77.14 -62.08 52.36
CA GLN A 58 -76.55 -60.75 52.58
C GLN A 58 -75.04 -60.72 52.34
N ASN A 59 -74.31 -61.76 52.78
CA ASN A 59 -72.87 -61.88 52.53
C ASN A 59 -72.58 -62.05 51.02
N CYS A 60 -73.34 -62.90 50.32
CA CYS A 60 -73.23 -63.08 48.88
C CYS A 60 -73.52 -61.76 48.12
N TYR A 61 -74.60 -61.06 48.44
CA TYR A 61 -74.92 -59.75 47.84
C TYR A 61 -73.85 -58.70 48.14
N ALA A 62 -73.36 -58.62 49.38
CA ALA A 62 -72.27 -57.70 49.73
C ALA A 62 -70.99 -58.01 48.93
N ARG A 63 -70.65 -59.30 48.76
CA ARG A 63 -69.51 -59.72 47.93
C ARG A 63 -69.71 -59.43 46.45
N TYR A 64 -70.91 -59.60 45.90
CA TYR A 64 -71.20 -59.24 44.51
C TYR A 64 -71.12 -57.73 44.28
N HIS A 65 -71.67 -56.93 45.20
CA HIS A 65 -71.57 -55.47 45.14
C HIS A 65 -70.13 -54.99 45.28
N GLN A 66 -69.33 -55.58 46.18
CA GLN A 66 -67.92 -55.25 46.31
C GLN A 66 -67.14 -55.62 45.05
N ALA A 67 -67.32 -56.83 44.53
CA ALA A 67 -66.66 -57.27 43.29
C ALA A 67 -67.05 -56.42 42.08
N PHE A 68 -68.31 -55.95 42.02
CA PHE A 68 -68.77 -55.03 40.99
C PHE A 68 -68.09 -53.65 41.13
N ALA A 69 -68.09 -53.07 42.34
CA ALA A 69 -67.46 -51.79 42.61
C ALA A 69 -65.94 -51.82 42.32
N ASP A 70 -65.25 -52.89 42.73
CA ASP A 70 -63.83 -53.09 42.47
C ASP A 70 -63.54 -53.22 40.96
N ARG A 71 -64.41 -53.95 40.21
CA ARG A 71 -64.28 -54.10 38.76
C ARG A 71 -64.53 -52.78 38.03
N ASP A 72 -65.58 -52.05 38.37
CA ASP A 72 -65.92 -50.74 37.81
C ASP A 72 -64.81 -49.71 38.10
N GLN A 73 -64.27 -49.70 39.33
CA GLN A 73 -63.12 -48.86 39.69
C GLN A 73 -61.86 -49.24 38.88
N SER A 74 -61.55 -50.54 38.75
CA SER A 74 -60.41 -51.02 37.96
C SER A 74 -60.55 -50.70 36.48
N GLU A 75 -61.76 -50.81 35.91
CA GLU A 75 -62.04 -50.47 34.51
C GLU A 75 -61.88 -48.97 34.26
N ARG A 76 -62.38 -48.11 35.16
CA ARG A 76 -62.16 -46.66 35.10
C ARG A 76 -60.68 -46.31 35.21
N GLN A 77 -59.97 -46.85 36.21
CA GLN A 77 -58.54 -46.63 36.37
C GLN A 77 -57.75 -47.09 35.13
N ARG A 78 -58.12 -48.22 34.52
CA ARG A 78 -57.49 -48.72 33.29
C ARG A 78 -57.79 -47.81 32.10
N HIS A 79 -59.01 -47.29 31.99
CA HIS A 79 -59.39 -46.35 30.95
C HIS A 79 -58.64 -45.02 31.11
N GLU A 80 -58.65 -44.45 32.30
CA GLU A 80 -57.89 -43.25 32.67
C GLU A 80 -56.39 -43.43 32.43
N SER A 81 -55.81 -44.57 32.83
CA SER A 81 -54.38 -44.86 32.61
C SER A 81 -54.03 -44.97 31.12
N ARG A 82 -54.88 -45.63 30.32
CA ARG A 82 -54.69 -45.74 28.86
C ARG A 82 -54.84 -44.39 28.17
N GLN A 83 -55.83 -43.60 28.60
CA GLN A 83 -56.04 -42.25 28.10
C GLN A 83 -54.84 -41.36 28.44
N LEU A 84 -54.38 -41.38 29.69
CA LEU A 84 -53.20 -40.63 30.11
C LEU A 84 -51.97 -41.04 29.31
N ALA A 85 -51.73 -42.35 29.12
CA ALA A 85 -50.61 -42.84 28.33
C ALA A 85 -50.67 -42.37 26.87
N ALA A 86 -51.84 -42.41 26.22
CA ALA A 86 -52.02 -41.92 24.86
C ALA A 86 -51.85 -40.40 24.76
N GLU A 87 -52.38 -39.65 25.74
CA GLU A 87 -52.26 -38.19 25.80
C GLU A 87 -50.80 -37.76 26.04
N THR A 88 -50.06 -38.43 26.91
CA THR A 88 -48.64 -38.14 27.17
C THR A 88 -47.74 -38.58 26.03
N GLU A 89 -48.04 -39.70 25.36
CA GLU A 89 -47.33 -40.12 24.15
C GLU A 89 -47.51 -39.10 23.01
N ALA A 90 -48.75 -38.69 22.74
CA ALA A 90 -49.05 -37.68 21.73
C ALA A 90 -48.46 -36.29 22.08
N LEU A 91 -48.37 -35.95 23.37
CA LEU A 91 -47.69 -34.73 23.82
C LEU A 91 -46.17 -34.83 23.60
N ALA A 92 -45.57 -35.97 23.93
CA ALA A 92 -44.13 -36.20 23.76
C ALA A 92 -43.72 -36.15 22.28
N GLN A 93 -44.46 -36.83 21.40
CA GLN A 93 -44.22 -36.79 19.94
C GLN A 93 -44.31 -35.36 19.39
N ARG A 94 -45.39 -34.64 19.70
CA ARG A 94 -45.57 -33.25 19.24
C ARG A 94 -44.47 -32.31 19.75
N THR A 95 -44.06 -32.46 21.01
CA THR A 95 -42.99 -31.63 21.60
C THR A 95 -41.63 -31.94 20.98
N GLN A 96 -41.37 -33.21 20.68
CA GLN A 96 -40.16 -33.64 19.98
C GLN A 96 -40.13 -33.09 18.55
N GLU A 97 -41.21 -33.22 17.79
CA GLU A 97 -41.34 -32.67 16.44
C GLU A 97 -41.13 -31.14 16.40
N ASP A 98 -41.74 -30.40 17.34
CA ASP A 98 -41.56 -28.95 17.44
C ASP A 98 -40.11 -28.58 17.77
N SER A 99 -39.46 -29.32 18.68
CA SER A 99 -38.05 -29.12 19.03
C SER A 99 -37.12 -29.42 17.86
N THR A 100 -37.31 -30.55 17.17
CA THR A 100 -36.56 -30.92 15.97
C THR A 100 -36.72 -29.86 14.87
N LYS A 101 -37.92 -29.34 14.68
CA LYS A 101 -38.17 -28.25 13.72
C LYS A 101 -37.41 -26.97 14.10
N LYS A 102 -37.39 -26.58 15.37
CA LYS A 102 -36.67 -25.38 15.85
C LYS A 102 -35.16 -25.53 15.72
N VAL A 103 -34.60 -26.70 16.02
CA VAL A 103 -33.17 -26.99 15.76
C VAL A 103 -32.89 -26.91 14.25
N GLY A 104 -33.78 -27.45 13.42
CA GLY A 104 -33.69 -27.32 11.95
C GLY A 104 -33.71 -25.88 11.44
N GLN A 105 -34.52 -25.00 12.03
CA GLN A 105 -34.52 -23.57 11.72
C GLN A 105 -33.19 -22.92 12.11
N ARG A 106 -32.68 -23.24 13.32
CA ARG A 106 -31.39 -22.72 13.78
C ARG A 106 -30.21 -23.13 12.89
N LEU A 107 -30.24 -24.34 12.34
CA LEU A 107 -29.25 -24.81 11.37
C LEU A 107 -29.18 -23.94 10.13
N GLN A 108 -30.32 -23.47 9.62
CA GLN A 108 -30.36 -22.59 8.46
C GLN A 108 -29.66 -21.26 8.76
N ASP A 109 -29.97 -20.65 9.91
CA ASP A 109 -29.34 -19.39 10.33
C ASP A 109 -27.82 -19.56 10.48
N THR A 110 -27.38 -20.60 11.19
CA THR A 110 -25.95 -20.88 11.41
C THR A 110 -25.24 -21.18 10.08
N HIS A 111 -25.88 -21.89 9.16
CA HIS A 111 -25.35 -22.13 7.82
C HIS A 111 -25.14 -20.83 7.04
N CYS A 112 -26.13 -19.92 7.07
CA CYS A 112 -26.02 -18.63 6.40
C CYS A 112 -24.82 -17.84 6.92
N TRP A 113 -24.68 -17.67 8.23
CA TRP A 113 -23.55 -16.93 8.80
C TRP A 113 -22.19 -17.60 8.54
N LYS A 114 -22.13 -18.93 8.66
CA LYS A 114 -20.92 -19.69 8.31
C LYS A 114 -20.52 -19.45 6.85
N SER A 115 -21.48 -19.44 5.93
CA SER A 115 -21.20 -19.24 4.50
C SER A 115 -20.74 -17.80 4.21
N GLU A 116 -21.37 -16.81 4.84
CA GLU A 116 -20.99 -15.39 4.72
C GLU A 116 -19.58 -15.14 5.27
N LEU A 117 -19.26 -15.67 6.46
CA LEU A 117 -17.92 -15.59 7.04
C LEU A 117 -16.86 -16.25 6.16
N GLN A 118 -17.18 -17.43 5.59
CA GLN A 118 -16.26 -18.11 4.68
C GLN A 118 -15.97 -17.28 3.44
N ARG A 119 -17.01 -16.67 2.83
CA ARG A 119 -16.85 -15.78 1.68
C ARG A 119 -15.96 -14.59 2.03
N GLU A 120 -16.23 -13.93 3.15
CA GLU A 120 -15.46 -12.77 3.59
C GLU A 120 -13.99 -13.09 3.85
N VAL A 121 -13.69 -14.27 4.43
CA VAL A 121 -12.31 -14.76 4.60
C VAL A 121 -11.62 -14.93 3.24
N HIS A 122 -12.31 -15.48 2.24
CA HIS A 122 -11.77 -15.61 0.89
C HIS A 122 -11.51 -14.25 0.24
N ASP A 123 -12.43 -13.30 0.39
CA ASP A 123 -12.33 -11.95 -0.17
C ASP A 123 -11.16 -11.17 0.47
N LEU A 124 -10.99 -11.25 1.80
CA LEU A 124 -9.85 -10.67 2.51
C LEU A 124 -8.51 -11.27 2.08
N VAL A 125 -8.45 -12.59 1.82
CA VAL A 125 -7.23 -13.23 1.30
C VAL A 125 -6.91 -12.69 -0.09
N ALA A 126 -7.89 -12.67 -1.00
CA ALA A 126 -7.70 -12.19 -2.36
C ALA A 126 -7.25 -10.71 -2.39
N GLU A 127 -7.88 -9.85 -1.59
CA GLU A 127 -7.50 -8.44 -1.50
C GLU A 127 -6.11 -8.24 -0.86
N THR A 128 -5.76 -9.07 0.12
CA THR A 128 -4.40 -9.07 0.71
C THR A 128 -3.34 -9.43 -0.33
N ASP A 129 -3.60 -10.42 -1.19
CA ASP A 129 -2.69 -10.82 -2.25
C ASP A 129 -2.51 -9.71 -3.31
N LEU A 130 -3.60 -9.03 -3.68
CA LEU A 130 -3.53 -7.86 -4.57
C LEU A 130 -2.70 -6.72 -3.96
N LEU A 131 -2.88 -6.45 -2.67
CA LEU A 131 -2.14 -5.40 -1.98
C LEU A 131 -0.66 -5.77 -1.78
N LEU A 132 -0.35 -7.06 -1.56
CA LEU A 132 1.03 -7.57 -1.55
C LEU A 132 1.72 -7.36 -2.90
N ALA A 133 1.04 -7.61 -4.01
CA ALA A 133 1.56 -7.35 -5.35
C ALA A 133 1.84 -5.84 -5.57
N GLN A 134 0.92 -4.97 -5.14
CA GLN A 134 1.13 -3.51 -5.21
C GLN A 134 2.28 -3.03 -4.32
N LYS A 135 2.45 -3.62 -3.12
CA LYS A 135 3.62 -3.36 -2.26
C LYS A 135 4.92 -3.72 -2.97
N GLN A 136 5.01 -4.90 -3.60
CA GLN A 136 6.21 -5.31 -4.34
C GLN A 136 6.50 -4.35 -5.50
N ARG A 137 5.46 -3.90 -6.21
CA ARG A 137 5.61 -2.89 -7.28
C ARG A 137 6.14 -1.55 -6.75
N LEU A 138 5.67 -1.09 -5.59
CA LEU A 138 6.23 0.09 -4.93
C LEU A 138 7.71 -0.08 -4.55
N GLU A 139 8.09 -1.25 -4.05
CA GLU A 139 9.49 -1.57 -3.70
C GLU A 139 10.37 -1.54 -4.97
N HIS A 140 9.91 -2.13 -6.06
CA HIS A 140 10.60 -2.07 -7.35
C HIS A 140 10.72 -0.64 -7.90
N ALA A 141 9.65 0.15 -7.80
CA ALA A 141 9.67 1.57 -8.20
C ALA A 141 10.69 2.37 -7.36
N LEU A 142 10.72 2.14 -6.05
CA LEU A 142 11.69 2.78 -5.15
C LEU A 142 13.12 2.42 -5.55
N ASP A 143 13.41 1.14 -5.78
CA ASP A 143 14.73 0.67 -6.22
C ASP A 143 15.13 1.29 -7.57
N ALA A 144 14.18 1.41 -8.50
CA ALA A 144 14.40 2.02 -9.81
C ALA A 144 14.84 3.49 -9.74
N THR A 145 14.54 4.22 -8.65
CA THR A 145 15.00 5.60 -8.45
C THR A 145 16.48 5.73 -8.08
N ALA A 146 17.14 4.64 -7.66
CA ALA A 146 18.54 4.69 -7.23
C ALA A 146 19.49 5.09 -8.37
N LEU A 147 19.25 4.56 -9.58
CA LEU A 147 20.06 4.87 -10.75
C LEU A 147 19.93 6.35 -11.20
N PRO A 148 18.71 6.91 -11.39
CA PRO A 148 18.49 8.35 -11.57
C PRO A 148 19.22 9.22 -10.56
N PHE A 149 19.16 8.86 -9.27
CA PHE A 149 19.80 9.64 -8.22
C PHE A 149 21.31 9.66 -8.40
N SER A 150 21.93 8.49 -8.63
CA SER A 150 23.36 8.37 -8.92
C SER A 150 23.75 9.21 -10.13
N ILE A 151 23.00 9.11 -11.23
CA ILE A 151 23.26 9.87 -12.46
C ILE A 151 23.24 11.38 -12.17
N ALA A 152 22.23 11.88 -11.47
CA ALA A 152 22.11 13.30 -11.14
C ALA A 152 23.30 13.78 -10.28
N THR A 153 23.66 13.02 -9.23
CA THR A 153 24.78 13.36 -8.36
C THR A 153 26.14 13.26 -9.05
N ASP A 154 26.34 12.25 -9.89
CA ASP A 154 27.58 12.04 -10.64
C ASP A 154 27.78 13.15 -11.68
N ASN A 155 26.70 13.60 -12.33
CA ASN A 155 26.74 14.74 -13.24
C ASN A 155 27.14 16.04 -12.52
N LEU A 156 26.57 16.32 -11.34
CA LEU A 156 26.96 17.46 -10.51
C LEU A 156 28.45 17.39 -10.15
N GLN A 157 28.92 16.23 -9.67
CA GLN A 157 30.33 16.03 -9.32
C GLN A 157 31.28 16.14 -10.52
N CYS A 158 30.91 15.60 -11.68
CA CYS A 158 31.69 15.70 -12.90
C CYS A 158 31.87 17.16 -13.31
N ARG A 159 30.81 17.97 -13.19
CA ARG A 159 30.81 19.38 -13.56
C ARG A 159 31.62 20.27 -12.60
N GLN A 160 31.82 19.84 -11.35
CA GLN A 160 32.78 20.51 -10.44
C GLN A 160 34.24 20.42 -10.93
N ARG A 161 34.54 19.56 -11.92
CA ARG A 161 35.89 19.41 -12.50
C ARG A 161 36.15 20.36 -13.68
N ARG A 162 35.18 21.19 -14.05
CA ARG A 162 35.38 22.22 -15.07
C ARG A 162 36.43 23.22 -14.64
N GLN A 163 37.14 23.77 -15.61
CA GLN A 163 38.18 24.77 -15.36
C GLN A 163 37.57 26.18 -15.36
N HIS A 164 38.14 27.08 -14.56
CA HIS A 164 37.79 28.50 -14.62
C HIS A 164 38.15 29.08 -16.01
N PRO A 165 37.32 29.97 -16.57
CA PRO A 165 36.14 30.60 -15.98
C PRO A 165 34.81 29.82 -16.16
N ASP A 166 34.82 28.64 -16.77
CA ASP A 166 33.60 27.86 -17.09
C ASP A 166 32.98 27.11 -15.89
N LEU A 167 33.69 27.06 -14.77
CA LEU A 167 33.16 26.60 -13.50
C LEU A 167 32.20 27.65 -12.94
N VAL A 168 30.95 27.61 -13.41
CA VAL A 168 29.88 28.53 -13.04
C VAL A 168 28.61 27.77 -12.69
N ARG A 169 27.77 28.43 -11.87
CA ARG A 169 26.38 28.03 -11.63
C ARG A 169 25.52 28.41 -12.83
N ASP A 170 25.45 27.53 -13.81
CA ASP A 170 24.58 27.68 -14.98
C ASP A 170 23.24 26.96 -14.80
N HIS A 171 22.38 27.07 -15.81
CA HIS A 171 21.04 26.48 -15.79
C HIS A 171 21.07 24.95 -15.62
N VAL A 172 22.10 24.27 -16.12
CA VAL A 172 22.21 22.81 -15.98
C VAL A 172 22.45 22.42 -14.52
N GLU A 173 23.28 23.16 -13.79
CA GLU A 173 23.47 22.92 -12.35
C GLU A 173 22.15 23.09 -11.59
N VAL A 174 21.36 24.12 -11.93
CA VAL A 174 20.04 24.36 -11.32
C VAL A 174 19.09 23.19 -11.58
N GLU A 175 18.96 22.74 -12.82
CA GLU A 175 18.05 21.62 -13.16
C GLU A 175 18.52 20.28 -12.58
N LEU A 176 19.84 20.04 -12.49
CA LEU A 176 20.38 18.84 -11.82
C LEU A 176 20.11 18.84 -10.31
N LEU A 177 20.19 20.00 -9.65
CA LEU A 177 19.85 20.13 -8.23
C LEU A 177 18.36 19.87 -7.99
N LYS A 178 17.48 20.42 -8.84
CA LYS A 178 16.04 20.13 -8.81
C LYS A 178 15.75 18.64 -9.03
N GLU A 179 16.43 18.00 -9.98
CA GLU A 179 16.30 16.56 -10.24
C GLU A 179 16.68 15.73 -9.01
N ALA A 180 17.82 16.03 -8.37
CA ALA A 180 18.25 15.34 -7.16
C ALA A 180 17.28 15.53 -6.00
N GLU A 181 16.73 16.73 -5.81
CA GLU A 181 15.73 17.02 -4.77
C GLU A 181 14.40 16.29 -5.04
N LEU A 182 13.90 16.35 -6.28
CA LEU A 182 12.69 15.64 -6.71
C LEU A 182 12.80 14.14 -6.43
N ILE A 183 13.94 13.52 -6.80
CA ILE A 183 14.16 12.09 -6.57
C ILE A 183 14.13 11.76 -5.08
N ARG A 184 14.73 12.58 -4.20
CA ARG A 184 14.68 12.36 -2.75
C ARG A 184 13.25 12.46 -2.20
N ASN A 185 12.48 13.45 -2.67
CA ASN A 185 11.09 13.63 -2.27
C ASN A 185 10.23 12.43 -2.70
N ILE A 186 10.42 11.93 -3.92
CA ILE A 186 9.74 10.74 -4.42
C ILE A 186 10.14 9.49 -3.62
N GLN A 187 11.42 9.29 -3.34
CA GLN A 187 11.88 8.17 -2.51
C GLN A 187 11.23 8.16 -1.12
N GLU A 188 11.09 9.34 -0.50
CA GLU A 188 10.43 9.47 0.79
C GLU A 188 8.92 9.20 0.69
N LEU A 189 8.26 9.69 -0.35
CA LEU A 189 6.84 9.40 -0.61
C LEU A 189 6.62 7.90 -0.77
N LEU A 190 7.38 7.23 -1.64
CA LEU A 190 7.26 5.79 -1.88
C LEU A 190 7.50 4.98 -0.60
N LYS A 191 8.50 5.33 0.23
CA LYS A 191 8.74 4.67 1.53
C LYS A 191 7.54 4.79 2.48
N ARG A 192 6.92 5.97 2.56
CA ARG A 192 5.72 6.19 3.38
C ARG A 192 4.54 5.36 2.87
N THR A 193 4.34 5.33 1.55
CA THR A 193 3.26 4.54 0.94
C THR A 193 3.48 3.04 1.12
N ILE A 194 4.72 2.54 1.05
CA ILE A 194 5.06 1.14 1.38
C ILE A 194 4.67 0.83 2.84
N MET A 195 4.97 1.74 3.78
CA MET A 195 4.61 1.56 5.18
C MET A 195 3.07 1.51 5.38
N GLN A 196 2.32 2.35 4.66
CA GLN A 196 0.86 2.31 4.66
C GLN A 196 0.33 0.96 4.15
N ALA A 197 0.88 0.45 3.03
CA ALA A 197 0.52 -0.85 2.49
C ALA A 197 0.84 -2.00 3.47
N VAL A 198 2.01 -1.96 4.11
CA VAL A 198 2.40 -2.96 5.13
C VAL A 198 1.42 -2.95 6.31
N ASN A 199 1.05 -1.78 6.82
CA ASN A 199 0.09 -1.70 7.92
C ASN A 199 -1.30 -2.20 7.51
N GLN A 200 -1.76 -1.86 6.31
CA GLN A 200 -3.06 -2.32 5.82
C GLN A 200 -3.08 -3.85 5.60
N ILE A 201 -2.00 -4.44 5.06
CA ILE A 201 -1.84 -5.90 4.97
C ILE A 201 -1.93 -6.56 6.35
N ARG A 202 -1.34 -5.94 7.38
CA ARG A 202 -1.43 -6.44 8.77
C ARG A 202 -2.87 -6.41 9.28
N LEU A 203 -3.60 -5.32 9.04
CA LEU A 203 -5.01 -5.19 9.44
C LEU A 203 -5.89 -6.22 8.73
N ASN A 204 -5.71 -6.44 7.42
CA ASN A 204 -6.45 -7.47 6.69
C ASN A 204 -6.23 -8.87 7.30
N ARG A 205 -4.98 -9.20 7.68
CA ARG A 205 -4.66 -10.49 8.32
C ARG A 205 -5.30 -10.65 9.69
N GLU A 206 -5.27 -9.61 10.52
CA GLU A 206 -5.89 -9.59 11.85
C GLU A 206 -7.42 -9.79 11.76
N HIS A 207 -8.08 -9.13 10.80
CA HIS A 207 -9.51 -9.28 10.59
C HIS A 207 -9.89 -10.61 9.93
N LYS A 208 -9.03 -11.15 9.07
CA LYS A 208 -9.15 -12.52 8.56
C LYS A 208 -9.15 -13.53 9.72
N GLU A 209 -8.17 -13.45 10.61
CA GLU A 209 -8.08 -14.35 11.77
C GLU A 209 -9.33 -14.25 12.66
N THR A 210 -9.83 -13.03 12.89
CA THR A 210 -11.07 -12.80 13.64
C THR A 210 -12.28 -13.49 12.97
N CYS A 211 -12.41 -13.38 11.65
CA CYS A 211 -13.50 -14.03 10.91
C CYS A 211 -13.34 -15.56 10.87
N GLU A 212 -12.11 -16.07 10.80
CA GLU A 212 -11.83 -17.52 10.86
C GLU A 212 -12.18 -18.13 12.21
N MET A 213 -11.93 -17.41 13.32
CA MET A 213 -12.35 -17.85 14.65
C MET A 213 -13.88 -17.93 14.76
N ASP A 214 -14.59 -16.86 14.37
CA ASP A 214 -16.06 -16.87 14.38
C ASP A 214 -16.60 -17.97 13.45
N TRP A 215 -15.99 -18.15 12.27
CA TRP A 215 -16.37 -19.20 11.34
C TRP A 215 -16.20 -20.60 11.96
N SER A 216 -15.07 -20.85 12.63
CA SER A 216 -14.81 -22.11 13.32
C SER A 216 -15.86 -22.41 14.38
N ASP A 217 -16.21 -21.42 15.21
CA ASP A 217 -17.27 -21.55 16.21
C ASP A 217 -18.63 -21.87 15.56
N LYS A 218 -18.96 -21.21 14.44
CA LYS A 218 -20.18 -21.49 13.68
C LYS A 218 -20.16 -22.89 13.04
N VAL A 219 -19.03 -23.39 12.58
CA VAL A 219 -18.87 -24.75 12.05
C VAL A 219 -19.13 -25.78 13.14
N GLU A 220 -18.52 -25.61 14.31
CA GLU A 220 -18.68 -26.52 15.43
C GLU A 220 -20.14 -26.53 15.92
N ALA A 221 -20.73 -25.35 16.13
CA ALA A 221 -22.13 -25.21 16.51
C ALA A 221 -23.07 -25.86 15.48
N TYR A 222 -22.81 -25.66 14.18
CA TYR A 222 -23.57 -26.29 13.11
C TYR A 222 -23.51 -27.82 13.19
N ASN A 223 -22.32 -28.41 13.40
CA ASN A 223 -22.15 -29.86 13.45
C ASN A 223 -22.86 -30.47 14.66
N ILE A 224 -22.84 -29.78 15.80
CA ILE A 224 -23.58 -30.17 17.01
C ILE A 224 -25.09 -30.14 16.71
N ASP A 225 -25.61 -29.04 16.20
CA ASP A 225 -27.04 -28.88 15.90
C ASP A 225 -27.51 -29.86 14.80
N ASP A 226 -26.67 -30.18 13.83
CA ASP A 226 -26.95 -31.11 12.73
C ASP A 226 -27.04 -32.55 13.24
N THR A 227 -26.22 -32.88 14.24
CA THR A 227 -26.32 -34.15 14.97
C THR A 227 -27.59 -34.18 15.82
N CYS A 228 -27.89 -33.10 16.56
CA CYS A 228 -29.10 -32.98 17.38
C CYS A 228 -30.38 -33.10 16.56
N ALA A 229 -30.43 -32.49 15.37
CA ALA A 229 -31.57 -32.56 14.46
C ALA A 229 -31.82 -33.99 13.93
N ARG A 230 -30.80 -34.85 13.92
CA ARG A 230 -30.89 -36.25 13.48
C ARG A 230 -31.27 -37.23 14.59
N TYR A 231 -31.24 -36.83 15.87
CA TYR A 231 -31.64 -37.74 16.95
C TYR A 231 -33.14 -38.07 16.90
N HIS A 232 -33.44 -39.35 17.10
CA HIS A 232 -34.79 -39.89 17.22
C HIS A 232 -34.82 -40.99 18.29
N ASN A 233 -36.02 -41.49 18.62
CA ASN A 233 -36.21 -42.41 19.75
C ASN A 233 -35.55 -43.80 19.58
N GLN A 234 -34.95 -44.08 18.43
CA GLN A 234 -34.22 -45.34 18.16
C GLN A 234 -32.71 -45.10 17.98
N SER A 235 -32.22 -43.86 18.15
CA SER A 235 -30.80 -43.53 18.06
C SER A 235 -30.05 -44.18 19.23
N THR A 236 -28.92 -44.83 18.95
CA THR A 236 -28.12 -45.57 19.94
C THR A 236 -27.31 -44.69 20.89
N ASP A 237 -27.09 -43.44 20.49
CA ASP A 237 -26.13 -42.53 21.15
C ASP A 237 -26.83 -41.54 22.10
N VAL A 238 -28.14 -41.72 22.33
CA VAL A 238 -28.94 -40.87 23.23
C VAL A 238 -28.87 -41.40 24.66
N GLN A 239 -28.55 -40.53 25.61
CA GLN A 239 -28.37 -40.88 27.03
C GLN A 239 -29.11 -39.88 27.95
N PHE A 240 -29.28 -40.25 29.22
CA PHE A 240 -29.84 -39.34 30.22
C PHE A 240 -28.80 -38.32 30.69
N HIS A 241 -29.12 -37.02 30.58
CA HIS A 241 -28.28 -35.92 31.08
C HIS A 241 -29.07 -35.04 32.09
N PRO A 242 -29.19 -35.45 33.36
CA PRO A 242 -30.11 -34.84 34.34
C PRO A 242 -29.82 -33.37 34.71
N HIS A 243 -28.63 -32.87 34.40
CA HIS A 243 -28.19 -31.51 34.75
C HIS A 243 -28.24 -30.51 33.57
N SER A 244 -28.64 -30.94 32.37
CA SER A 244 -28.61 -30.11 31.15
C SER A 244 -29.82 -29.19 30.97
N THR A 245 -30.76 -29.15 31.92
CA THR A 245 -32.01 -28.38 31.81
C THR A 245 -31.88 -26.92 32.28
N LYS A 246 -30.69 -26.49 32.69
CA LYS A 246 -30.43 -25.13 33.18
C LYS A 246 -29.90 -24.25 32.06
N PHE A 247 -30.34 -22.99 32.03
CA PHE A 247 -29.70 -21.96 31.21
C PHE A 247 -28.41 -21.50 31.87
N GLU A 248 -27.34 -21.40 31.10
CA GLU A 248 -26.09 -20.79 31.54
C GLU A 248 -26.25 -19.27 31.63
N GLU A 249 -25.81 -18.65 32.73
CA GLU A 249 -25.94 -17.20 32.94
C GLU A 249 -25.08 -16.39 31.95
N SER A 250 -24.04 -16.99 31.37
CA SER A 250 -23.16 -16.40 30.36
C SER A 250 -23.64 -16.62 28.91
N ALA A 251 -24.80 -17.25 28.69
CA ALA A 251 -25.29 -17.55 27.35
C ALA A 251 -25.64 -16.28 26.57
N SER A 252 -25.32 -16.29 25.27
CA SER A 252 -25.72 -15.23 24.34
C SER A 252 -27.21 -15.34 23.98
N THR A 253 -27.79 -14.23 23.51
CA THR A 253 -29.13 -14.22 22.91
C THR A 253 -29.00 -14.30 21.39
N PRO A 254 -30.07 -14.70 20.66
CA PRO A 254 -30.05 -14.70 19.20
C PRO A 254 -29.65 -13.35 18.60
N GLU A 255 -30.06 -12.24 19.23
CA GLU A 255 -29.74 -10.88 18.81
C GLU A 255 -28.25 -10.57 19.02
N THR A 256 -27.68 -10.90 20.19
CA THR A 256 -26.27 -10.63 20.47
C THR A 256 -25.34 -11.54 19.65
N TRP A 257 -25.77 -12.78 19.39
CA TRP A 257 -25.09 -13.72 18.49
C TRP A 257 -25.05 -13.22 17.04
N ALA A 258 -26.18 -12.79 16.49
CA ALA A 258 -26.23 -12.28 15.11
C ALA A 258 -25.42 -10.99 14.98
N LYS A 259 -25.54 -10.10 15.98
CA LYS A 259 -24.79 -8.85 16.03
C LYS A 259 -23.28 -9.07 16.07
N PHE A 260 -22.79 -10.06 16.83
CA PHE A 260 -21.36 -10.38 16.91
C PHE A 260 -20.77 -10.68 15.52
N THR A 261 -21.40 -11.59 14.79
CA THR A 261 -20.94 -11.95 13.44
C THR A 261 -21.12 -10.80 12.46
N GLN A 262 -22.23 -10.05 12.54
CA GLN A 262 -22.44 -8.88 11.71
C GLN A 262 -21.37 -7.81 11.92
N GLU A 263 -20.95 -7.55 13.16
CA GLU A 263 -19.89 -6.58 13.46
C GLU A 263 -18.53 -7.03 12.89
N ASN A 264 -18.22 -8.33 12.94
CA ASN A 264 -17.01 -8.88 12.34
C ASN A 264 -16.99 -8.68 10.82
N LEU A 265 -18.09 -9.02 10.14
CA LEU A 265 -18.24 -8.81 8.69
C LEU A 265 -18.15 -7.34 8.30
N CYS A 266 -18.84 -6.44 9.02
CA CYS A 266 -18.76 -5.00 8.75
C CYS A 266 -17.35 -4.42 8.96
N ARG A 267 -16.53 -5.00 9.85
CA ARG A 267 -15.13 -4.58 10.01
C ARG A 267 -14.27 -5.11 8.85
N ALA A 268 -14.44 -6.37 8.47
CA ALA A 268 -13.74 -6.95 7.32
C ALA A 268 -14.00 -6.17 6.02
N GLU A 269 -15.26 -5.82 5.75
CA GLU A 269 -15.65 -5.02 4.58
C GLU A 269 -14.98 -3.64 4.57
N ARG A 270 -14.83 -2.99 5.74
CA ARG A 270 -14.11 -1.71 5.85
C ARG A 270 -12.63 -1.84 5.50
N GLU A 271 -11.97 -2.90 5.95
CA GLU A 271 -10.56 -3.16 5.61
C GLU A 271 -10.38 -3.51 4.14
N HIS A 272 -11.34 -4.24 3.55
CA HIS A 272 -11.38 -4.51 2.12
C HIS A 272 -11.49 -3.19 1.32
N LEU A 273 -12.42 -2.30 1.68
CA LEU A 273 -12.56 -0.99 1.04
C LEU A 273 -11.32 -0.10 1.23
N ALA A 274 -10.73 -0.11 2.43
CA ALA A 274 -9.49 0.63 2.70
C ALA A 274 -8.34 0.14 1.81
N SER A 275 -8.21 -1.18 1.65
CA SER A 275 -7.21 -1.80 0.77
C SER A 275 -7.42 -1.44 -0.70
N ALA A 276 -8.66 -1.52 -1.19
CA ALA A 276 -8.99 -1.16 -2.57
C ALA A 276 -8.69 0.32 -2.87
N ASN A 277 -9.06 1.22 -1.95
CA ASN A 277 -8.75 2.65 -2.05
C ASN A 277 -7.24 2.90 -2.04
N LEU A 278 -6.50 2.21 -1.17
CA LEU A 278 -5.05 2.33 -1.10
C LEU A 278 -4.38 1.85 -2.38
N ARG A 279 -4.85 0.75 -3.00
CA ARG A 279 -4.34 0.31 -4.32
C ARG A 279 -4.56 1.36 -5.39
N GLY A 280 -5.73 1.98 -5.45
CA GLY A 280 -6.02 3.07 -6.38
C GLY A 280 -5.09 4.28 -6.18
N LEU A 281 -4.81 4.64 -4.91
CA LEU A 281 -3.85 5.69 -4.59
C LEU A 281 -2.42 5.32 -5.01
N ILE A 282 -2.01 4.07 -4.76
CA ILE A 282 -0.69 3.55 -5.17
C ILE A 282 -0.50 3.66 -6.68
N ASP A 283 -1.51 3.28 -7.47
CA ASP A 283 -1.45 3.37 -8.93
C ASP A 283 -1.28 4.82 -9.41
N CYS A 284 -1.98 5.78 -8.79
CA CYS A 284 -1.79 7.20 -9.09
C CYS A 284 -0.38 7.67 -8.72
N ILE A 285 0.10 7.37 -7.51
CA ILE A 285 1.44 7.77 -7.05
C ILE A 285 2.52 7.23 -8.01
N LEU A 286 2.44 5.95 -8.38
CA LEU A 286 3.42 5.32 -9.27
C LEU A 286 3.43 5.96 -10.66
N ARG A 287 2.25 6.25 -11.22
CA ARG A 287 2.16 6.96 -12.51
C ARG A 287 2.74 8.36 -12.39
N ASP A 288 2.23 9.17 -11.48
CA ASP A 288 2.55 10.59 -11.39
C ASP A 288 4.06 10.78 -11.09
N THR A 289 4.61 10.00 -10.16
CA THR A 289 6.06 10.07 -9.85
C THR A 289 6.95 9.60 -11.01
N SER A 290 6.53 8.59 -11.78
CA SER A 290 7.29 8.13 -12.96
C SER A 290 7.28 9.15 -14.09
N GLU A 291 6.18 9.88 -14.27
CA GLU A 291 6.03 10.96 -15.25
C GLU A 291 6.86 12.18 -14.84
N ASP A 292 6.77 12.61 -13.58
CA ASP A 292 7.54 13.74 -13.04
C ASP A 292 9.06 13.54 -13.19
N LEU A 293 9.56 12.33 -12.90
CA LEU A 293 10.98 12.00 -13.08
C LEU A 293 11.42 12.08 -14.53
N ARG A 294 10.57 11.67 -15.48
CA ARG A 294 10.90 11.74 -16.92
C ARG A 294 10.84 13.17 -17.43
N LEU A 295 9.84 13.95 -17.02
CA LEU A 295 9.75 15.36 -17.36
C LEU A 295 10.97 16.13 -16.84
N GLN A 296 11.40 15.88 -15.60
CA GLN A 296 12.59 16.52 -15.06
C GLN A 296 13.87 16.04 -15.78
N CYS A 297 13.94 14.76 -16.15
CA CYS A 297 15.07 14.23 -16.93
C CYS A 297 15.19 14.93 -18.29
N ASP A 298 14.06 15.16 -18.97
CA ASP A 298 14.00 15.87 -20.25
C ASP A 298 14.38 17.35 -20.09
N ALA A 299 13.94 18.02 -19.02
CA ALA A 299 14.34 19.39 -18.72
C ALA A 299 15.86 19.53 -18.54
N VAL A 300 16.48 18.59 -17.80
CA VAL A 300 17.94 18.56 -17.63
C VAL A 300 18.65 18.27 -18.96
N ASN A 301 18.14 17.33 -19.77
CA ASN A 301 18.72 17.01 -21.08
C ASN A 301 18.66 18.21 -22.03
N LEU A 302 17.55 18.95 -22.02
CA LEU A 302 17.40 20.19 -22.79
C LEU A 302 18.39 21.26 -22.32
N ALA A 303 18.53 21.44 -20.99
CA ALA A 303 19.50 22.37 -20.44
C ALA A 303 20.94 22.02 -20.85
N PHE A 304 21.31 20.74 -20.83
CA PHE A 304 22.61 20.26 -21.34
C PHE A 304 22.79 20.56 -22.83
N GLY A 305 21.76 20.32 -23.65
CA GLY A 305 21.77 20.61 -25.08
C GLY A 305 22.09 22.08 -25.35
N ASN A 306 21.30 22.98 -24.76
CA ASN A 306 21.48 24.43 -24.88
C ASN A 306 22.87 24.86 -24.40
N ARG A 307 23.33 24.32 -23.26
CA ARG A 307 24.65 24.68 -22.71
C ARG A 307 25.80 24.22 -23.61
N CYS A 308 25.67 23.06 -24.24
CA CYS A 308 26.66 22.58 -25.21
C CYS A 308 26.69 23.48 -26.45
N GLU A 309 25.55 23.91 -26.97
CA GLU A 309 25.47 24.83 -28.11
C GLU A 309 26.14 26.18 -27.80
N GLU A 310 25.87 26.76 -26.63
CA GLU A 310 26.53 27.99 -26.16
C GLU A 310 28.06 27.84 -26.07
N LEU A 311 28.53 26.74 -25.49
CA LEU A 311 29.97 26.46 -25.35
C LEU A 311 30.65 26.24 -26.70
N GLU A 312 29.96 25.58 -27.65
CA GLU A 312 30.47 25.41 -29.00
C GLU A 312 30.54 26.72 -29.75
N ASP A 313 29.49 27.53 -29.74
CA ASP A 313 29.52 28.85 -30.39
C ASP A 313 30.65 29.73 -29.84
N ALA A 314 30.82 29.75 -28.51
CA ALA A 314 31.94 30.44 -27.86
C ALA A 314 33.30 29.89 -28.33
N ARG A 315 33.47 28.57 -28.40
CA ARG A 315 34.71 27.94 -28.89
C ARG A 315 34.99 28.31 -30.35
N HIS A 316 34.01 28.23 -31.24
CA HIS A 316 34.19 28.57 -32.65
C HIS A 316 34.55 30.05 -32.84
N LYS A 317 33.96 30.95 -32.04
CA LYS A 317 34.33 32.37 -32.03
C LYS A 317 35.77 32.57 -31.58
N LEU A 318 36.21 31.90 -30.51
CA LEU A 318 37.60 31.96 -30.04
C LEU A 318 38.58 31.41 -31.10
N GLU A 319 38.28 30.28 -31.74
CA GLU A 319 39.07 29.70 -32.83
C GLU A 319 39.15 30.62 -34.05
N HIS A 320 38.07 31.36 -34.35
CA HIS A 320 38.07 32.38 -35.39
C HIS A 320 38.97 33.58 -35.04
N HIS A 321 38.89 34.08 -33.81
CA HIS A 321 39.77 35.16 -33.34
C HIS A 321 41.23 34.72 -33.32
N LEU A 322 41.53 33.50 -32.86
CA LEU A 322 42.88 32.94 -32.88
C LEU A 322 43.45 32.92 -34.29
N ARG A 323 42.68 32.46 -35.29
CA ARG A 323 43.11 32.47 -36.70
C ARG A 323 43.38 33.88 -37.22
N LYS A 324 42.61 34.89 -36.80
CA LYS A 324 42.87 36.29 -37.17
C LYS A 324 44.13 36.83 -36.50
N THR A 325 44.31 36.59 -35.20
CA THR A 325 45.50 37.00 -34.44
C THR A 325 46.76 36.37 -35.01
N LEU A 326 46.72 35.09 -35.39
CA LEU A 326 47.86 34.42 -36.03
C LEU A 326 48.25 35.08 -37.37
N ARG A 327 47.28 35.50 -38.18
CA ARG A 327 47.55 36.24 -39.43
C ARG A 327 48.18 37.59 -39.13
N GLU A 328 47.63 38.34 -38.17
CA GLU A 328 48.16 39.64 -37.77
C GLU A 328 49.58 39.55 -37.21
N ILE A 329 49.90 38.49 -36.45
CA ILE A 329 51.27 38.19 -36.00
C ILE A 329 52.19 38.06 -37.21
N THR A 330 51.81 37.24 -38.19
CA THR A 330 52.60 37.08 -39.42
C THR A 330 52.77 38.41 -40.16
N ASP A 331 51.71 39.18 -40.35
CA ASP A 331 51.77 40.48 -41.04
C ASP A 331 52.69 41.47 -40.28
N GLN A 332 52.63 41.46 -38.95
CA GLN A 332 53.45 42.31 -38.10
C GLN A 332 54.93 41.87 -38.06
N GLU A 333 55.22 40.57 -38.11
CA GLU A 333 56.59 40.06 -38.29
C GLU A 333 57.20 40.54 -39.60
N HIS A 334 56.44 40.51 -40.70
CA HIS A 334 56.89 41.06 -41.99
C HIS A 334 57.11 42.57 -41.91
N ASN A 335 56.23 43.32 -41.22
CA ASN A 335 56.38 44.76 -41.00
C ASN A 335 57.65 45.09 -40.18
N VAL A 336 57.91 44.35 -39.10
CA VAL A 336 59.14 44.47 -38.29
C VAL A 336 60.39 44.21 -39.15
N ALA A 337 60.37 43.17 -39.99
CA ALA A 337 61.48 42.87 -40.90
C ALA A 337 61.69 44.01 -41.92
N ALA A 338 60.62 44.55 -42.49
CA ALA A 338 60.67 45.67 -43.43
C ALA A 338 61.21 46.94 -42.78
N LEU A 339 60.81 47.26 -41.53
CA LEU A 339 61.33 48.40 -40.77
C LEU A 339 62.82 48.25 -40.44
N LYS A 340 63.26 47.05 -40.03
CA LYS A 340 64.69 46.74 -39.81
C LYS A 340 65.51 46.93 -41.08
N GLN A 341 65.01 46.44 -42.21
CA GLN A 341 65.67 46.63 -43.51
C GLN A 341 65.70 48.11 -43.89
N ALA A 342 64.58 48.82 -43.72
CA ALA A 342 64.51 50.25 -44.02
C ALA A 342 65.52 51.04 -43.19
N ILE A 343 65.71 50.75 -41.90
CA ILE A 343 66.73 51.40 -41.05
C ILE A 343 68.13 51.14 -41.62
N LYS A 344 68.46 49.88 -41.92
CA LYS A 344 69.74 49.47 -42.49
C LYS A 344 70.05 50.19 -43.80
N ASP A 345 69.06 50.34 -44.67
CA ASP A 345 69.22 51.02 -45.97
C ASP A 345 69.60 52.51 -45.83
N LYS A 346 69.29 53.17 -44.70
CA LYS A 346 69.61 54.60 -44.47
C LYS A 346 70.99 54.78 -43.83
N GLU A 347 71.63 53.72 -43.33
CA GLU A 347 72.97 53.80 -42.73
C GLU A 347 74.04 54.17 -43.77
N ALA A 348 73.97 53.59 -44.97
CA ALA A 348 74.94 53.85 -46.03
C ALA A 348 74.89 55.32 -46.55
N PRO A 349 73.72 55.88 -46.92
CA PRO A 349 73.60 57.30 -47.27
C PRO A 349 74.06 58.23 -46.15
N LEU A 350 73.68 57.95 -44.89
CA LEU A 350 74.09 58.75 -43.74
C LEU A 350 75.62 58.77 -43.59
N LYS A 351 76.26 57.59 -43.69
CA LYS A 351 77.72 57.46 -43.64
C LYS A 351 78.40 58.24 -44.75
N VAL A 352 77.86 58.21 -45.97
CA VAL A 352 78.37 59.01 -47.09
C VAL A 352 78.29 60.50 -46.78
N ALA A 353 77.14 61.00 -46.35
CA ALA A 353 76.94 62.42 -46.04
C ALA A 353 77.87 62.90 -44.89
N GLN A 354 77.98 62.10 -43.81
CA GLN A 354 78.88 62.38 -42.69
C GLN A 354 80.36 62.35 -43.09
N THR A 355 80.77 61.38 -43.90
CA THR A 355 82.15 61.29 -44.40
C THR A 355 82.48 62.50 -45.28
N ARG A 356 81.56 62.92 -46.15
CA ARG A 356 81.71 64.14 -46.96
C ARG A 356 81.86 65.38 -46.08
N LEU A 357 81.07 65.52 -45.02
CA LEU A 357 81.20 66.64 -44.06
C LEU A 357 82.57 66.62 -43.35
N TYR A 358 83.01 65.44 -42.89
CA TYR A 358 84.31 65.28 -42.23
C TYR A 358 85.48 65.64 -43.15
N GLN A 359 85.49 65.16 -44.39
CA GLN A 359 86.53 65.53 -45.36
C GLN A 359 86.54 67.04 -45.62
N ARG A 360 85.35 67.65 -45.72
CA ARG A 360 85.22 69.10 -45.94
C ARG A 360 85.62 69.95 -44.72
N SER A 361 85.66 69.40 -43.50
CA SER A 361 86.14 70.12 -42.32
C SER A 361 87.67 70.21 -42.25
N LEU A 362 88.39 69.46 -43.09
CA LEU A 362 89.85 69.48 -43.18
C LEU A 362 90.38 70.53 -44.18
N ARG A 363 89.49 71.30 -44.82
CA ARG A 363 89.88 72.36 -45.77
C ARG A 363 90.66 73.46 -45.04
N PRO A 364 91.81 73.91 -45.56
CA PRO A 364 92.68 74.86 -44.87
C PRO A 364 92.19 76.32 -44.99
N ASN A 365 92.39 77.11 -43.93
CA ASN A 365 92.24 78.57 -43.92
C ASN A 365 90.88 79.06 -44.48
N VAL A 366 90.91 79.94 -45.50
CA VAL A 366 89.73 80.56 -46.11
C VAL A 366 88.87 79.56 -46.91
N GLU A 367 89.45 78.43 -47.33
CA GLU A 367 88.73 77.37 -48.04
C GLU A 367 87.78 76.57 -47.14
N LEU A 368 87.86 76.75 -45.81
CA LEU A 368 86.86 76.27 -44.84
C LEU A 368 85.59 77.13 -44.90
N CYS A 369 85.02 77.25 -46.10
CA CYS A 369 83.86 78.06 -46.39
C CYS A 369 82.56 77.30 -46.13
N ARG A 370 81.57 78.01 -45.55
CA ARG A 370 80.18 77.54 -45.39
C ARG A 370 79.39 77.85 -46.65
N ASP A 371 79.71 77.12 -47.72
CA ASP A 371 79.05 77.24 -49.01
C ASP A 371 77.72 76.47 -49.07
N THR A 372 77.01 76.58 -50.20
CA THR A 372 75.72 75.90 -50.41
C THR A 372 75.82 74.39 -50.28
N ALA A 373 76.91 73.78 -50.75
CA ALA A 373 77.12 72.33 -50.64
C ALA A 373 77.31 71.91 -49.17
N GLN A 374 78.01 72.71 -48.37
CA GLN A 374 78.17 72.51 -46.93
C GLN A 374 76.81 72.52 -46.22
N PHE A 375 75.96 73.52 -46.48
CA PHE A 375 74.62 73.59 -45.89
C PHE A 375 73.72 72.42 -46.30
N ARG A 376 73.79 71.98 -47.56
CA ARG A 376 73.00 70.84 -48.05
C ARG A 376 73.42 69.52 -47.42
N LEU A 377 74.72 69.26 -47.26
CA LEU A 377 75.19 68.05 -46.57
C LEU A 377 74.80 68.03 -45.09
N VAL A 378 74.84 69.18 -44.41
CA VAL A 378 74.35 69.30 -43.02
C VAL A 378 72.85 68.97 -42.96
N SER A 379 72.05 69.58 -43.84
CA SER A 379 70.61 69.32 -43.90
C SER A 379 70.27 67.87 -44.27
N GLU A 380 71.03 67.23 -45.17
CA GLU A 380 70.88 65.82 -45.51
C GLU A 380 71.12 64.92 -44.30
N VAL A 381 72.18 65.18 -43.52
CA VAL A 381 72.45 64.43 -42.28
C VAL A 381 71.33 64.64 -41.24
N GLU A 382 70.84 65.87 -41.07
CA GLU A 382 69.72 66.15 -40.17
C GLU A 382 68.44 65.40 -40.58
N GLN A 383 68.09 65.41 -41.88
CA GLN A 383 66.92 64.72 -42.41
C GLN A 383 67.03 63.20 -42.29
N LEU A 384 68.21 62.63 -42.58
CA LEU A 384 68.46 61.18 -42.43
C LEU A 384 68.41 60.76 -40.96
N ASN A 385 68.97 61.56 -40.05
CA ASN A 385 68.87 61.29 -38.61
C ASN A 385 67.43 61.37 -38.10
N ALA A 386 66.66 62.37 -38.53
CA ALA A 386 65.24 62.47 -38.20
C ALA A 386 64.44 61.27 -38.72
N SER A 387 64.69 60.85 -39.96
CA SER A 387 64.06 59.67 -40.56
C SER A 387 64.43 58.38 -39.83
N LEU A 388 65.70 58.21 -39.46
CA LEU A 388 66.15 57.06 -38.66
C LEU A 388 65.54 57.04 -37.27
N ALA A 389 65.41 58.20 -36.62
CA ALA A 389 64.74 58.30 -35.32
C ALA A 389 63.27 57.86 -35.43
N ALA A 390 62.53 58.37 -36.41
CA ALA A 390 61.14 57.98 -36.65
C ALA A 390 60.98 56.49 -36.99
N LEU A 391 61.87 55.93 -37.82
CA LEU A 391 61.85 54.49 -38.15
C LEU A 391 62.17 53.61 -36.93
N ARG A 392 63.09 54.03 -36.07
CA ARG A 392 63.42 53.30 -34.83
C ARG A 392 62.27 53.34 -33.83
N GLU A 393 61.58 54.47 -33.71
CA GLU A 393 60.37 54.59 -32.89
C GLU A 393 59.27 53.65 -33.40
N LYS A 394 59.00 53.66 -34.71
CA LYS A 394 58.01 52.75 -35.30
C LYS A 394 58.39 51.28 -35.19
N LEU A 395 59.69 50.95 -35.26
CA LEU A 395 60.16 49.59 -35.01
C LEU A 395 59.83 49.16 -33.57
N LEU A 396 60.07 50.02 -32.58
CA LEU A 396 59.80 49.72 -31.17
C LEU A 396 58.31 49.56 -30.90
N GLU A 397 57.46 50.43 -31.46
CA GLU A 397 56.00 50.27 -31.42
C GLU A 397 55.57 48.93 -32.05
N ALA A 398 56.16 48.57 -33.20
CA ALA A 398 55.81 47.36 -33.92
C ALA A 398 56.21 46.09 -33.17
N GLU A 399 57.41 46.06 -32.59
CA GLU A 399 57.90 44.97 -31.74
C GLU A 399 57.07 44.83 -30.46
N GLN A 400 56.63 45.93 -29.85
CA GLN A 400 55.72 45.89 -28.70
C GLN A 400 54.34 45.34 -29.08
N SER A 401 53.79 45.77 -30.22
CA SER A 401 52.52 45.25 -30.73
C SER A 401 52.60 43.74 -31.00
N LEU A 402 53.73 43.25 -31.54
CA LEU A 402 53.94 41.82 -31.77
C LEU A 402 53.88 41.01 -30.47
N ARG A 403 54.57 41.46 -29.41
CA ARG A 403 54.51 40.82 -28.08
C ARG A 403 53.09 40.77 -27.53
N ASN A 404 52.34 41.86 -27.65
CA ASN A 404 50.94 41.91 -27.20
C ASN A 404 50.05 40.91 -27.97
N LEU A 405 50.31 40.71 -29.27
CA LEU A 405 49.59 39.73 -30.08
C LEU A 405 49.95 38.29 -29.68
N GLU A 406 51.22 38.01 -29.37
CA GLU A 406 51.66 36.71 -28.85
C GLU A 406 50.99 36.37 -27.50
N ASP A 407 50.92 37.33 -26.58
CA ASP A 407 50.21 37.18 -25.31
C ASP A 407 48.72 36.90 -25.55
N THR A 408 48.10 37.63 -26.49
CA THR A 408 46.70 37.41 -26.89
C THR A 408 46.49 36.02 -27.48
N ARG A 409 47.39 35.53 -28.34
CA ARG A 409 47.35 34.17 -28.90
C ARG A 409 47.35 33.13 -27.78
N MET A 410 48.28 33.24 -26.84
CA MET A 410 48.40 32.31 -25.70
C MET A 410 47.12 32.29 -24.85
N SER A 411 46.51 33.47 -24.60
CA SER A 411 45.24 33.56 -23.87
C SER A 411 44.09 32.88 -24.63
N LEU A 412 43.97 33.10 -25.94
CA LEU A 412 42.92 32.50 -26.76
C LEU A 412 43.06 30.96 -26.81
N GLU A 413 44.28 30.45 -26.98
CA GLU A 413 44.55 29.00 -26.96
C GLU A 413 44.14 28.36 -25.62
N LYS A 414 44.47 29.03 -24.51
CA LYS A 414 44.05 28.59 -23.17
C LYS A 414 42.53 28.57 -23.03
N ASP A 415 41.83 29.61 -23.48
CA ASP A 415 40.37 29.67 -23.38
C ASP A 415 39.69 28.59 -24.25
N ILE A 416 40.22 28.31 -25.45
CA ILE A 416 39.75 27.21 -26.31
C ILE A 416 39.92 25.87 -25.60
N ALA A 417 41.05 25.64 -24.93
CA ALA A 417 41.29 24.43 -24.16
C ALA A 417 40.27 24.29 -23.00
N VAL A 418 39.95 25.39 -22.31
CA VAL A 418 38.90 25.41 -21.27
C VAL A 418 37.53 25.06 -21.85
N LYS A 419 37.11 25.67 -22.97
CA LYS A 419 35.82 25.34 -23.62
C LYS A 419 35.76 23.87 -24.04
N THR A 420 36.86 23.35 -24.57
CA THR A 420 36.98 21.95 -24.99
C THR A 420 36.86 20.99 -23.80
N ASN A 421 37.48 21.33 -22.66
CA ASN A 421 37.31 20.58 -21.42
C ASN A 421 35.86 20.55 -20.93
N SER A 422 35.19 21.72 -20.90
CA SER A 422 33.78 21.83 -20.50
C SER A 422 32.86 21.00 -21.38
N LEU A 423 33.04 21.05 -22.70
CA LEU A 423 32.27 20.25 -23.66
C LEU A 423 32.51 18.75 -23.50
N PHE A 424 33.76 18.34 -23.21
CA PHE A 424 34.08 16.95 -22.95
C PHE A 424 33.36 16.44 -21.69
N ILE A 425 33.39 17.22 -20.60
CA ILE A 425 32.68 16.87 -19.36
C ILE A 425 31.18 16.72 -19.64
N ASP A 426 30.54 17.69 -20.27
CA ASP A 426 29.09 17.64 -20.49
C ASP A 426 28.67 16.51 -21.41
N ARG A 427 29.31 16.36 -22.58
CA ARG A 427 28.88 15.38 -23.58
C ARG A 427 29.30 13.96 -23.23
N GLN A 428 30.59 13.79 -22.94
CA GLN A 428 31.20 12.47 -22.82
C GLN A 428 31.09 11.90 -21.41
N LYS A 429 31.05 12.76 -20.39
CA LYS A 429 30.81 12.29 -19.01
C LYS A 429 29.33 12.38 -18.69
N CYS A 430 28.72 13.55 -18.71
CA CYS A 430 27.37 13.67 -18.18
C CYS A 430 26.28 13.05 -19.08
N MET A 431 26.11 13.57 -20.29
CA MET A 431 25.02 13.17 -21.18
C MET A 431 25.07 11.69 -21.58
N THR A 432 26.27 11.12 -21.71
CA THR A 432 26.44 9.68 -22.00
C THR A 432 25.90 8.80 -20.87
N HIS A 433 26.10 9.17 -19.60
CA HIS A 433 25.52 8.45 -18.47
C HIS A 433 23.99 8.63 -18.40
N ARG A 434 23.48 9.81 -18.75
CA ARG A 434 22.04 10.09 -18.80
C ARG A 434 21.27 9.25 -19.83
N ALA A 435 21.92 8.75 -20.88
CA ALA A 435 21.29 7.83 -21.82
C ALA A 435 20.80 6.51 -21.17
N ARG A 436 21.28 6.18 -19.96
CA ARG A 436 20.86 5.00 -19.18
C ARG A 436 19.69 5.28 -18.23
N TYR A 437 19.06 6.45 -18.33
CA TYR A 437 17.94 6.80 -17.47
C TYR A 437 16.76 5.82 -17.70
N PRO A 438 16.15 5.26 -16.65
CA PRO A 438 15.08 4.28 -16.78
C PRO A 438 13.86 4.82 -17.55
N THR A 439 13.08 3.90 -18.12
CA THR A 439 11.80 4.22 -18.78
C THR A 439 10.70 4.49 -17.76
N VAL A 440 9.59 5.11 -18.19
CA VAL A 440 8.40 5.34 -17.35
C VAL A 440 7.93 4.03 -16.70
N LEU A 441 7.89 2.93 -17.46
CA LEU A 441 7.45 1.63 -16.97
C LEU A 441 8.36 1.10 -15.85
N GLN A 442 9.67 1.21 -16.02
CA GLN A 442 10.63 0.79 -14.99
C GLN A 442 10.53 1.65 -13.73
N LEU A 443 10.34 2.97 -13.89
CA LEU A 443 10.14 3.88 -12.75
C LEU A 443 8.81 3.64 -12.05
N ALA A 444 7.78 3.16 -12.76
CA ALA A 444 6.51 2.75 -12.21
C ALA A 444 6.52 1.33 -11.60
N GLY A 445 7.69 0.69 -11.50
CA GLY A 445 7.89 -0.60 -10.84
C GLY A 445 7.59 -1.83 -11.70
N TYR A 446 7.46 -1.68 -13.03
CA TYR A 446 7.33 -2.81 -13.96
C TYR A 446 8.71 -3.32 -14.42
N GLN A 447 8.90 -4.63 -14.44
CA GLN A 447 10.12 -5.29 -14.93
C GLN A 447 10.08 -5.60 -16.41
#